data_AF-A0A2E1ZVJ5-F1
#
_entry.id   AF-A0A2E1ZVJ5-F1
#
_cell.length_a   1.000
_cell.length_b   1.000
_cell.length_c   1.000
_cell.angle_alpha   90.00
_cell.angle_beta   90.00
_cell.angle_gamma   90.00
#
_symmetry.space_group_name_H-M   'P 1'
#
loop_
_entity.id
_entity.type
_entity.pdbx_description
1 polymer ?
#
loop_
_entity_poly.entity_id
_entity_poly.type
_entity_poly.pdbx_seq_one_letter_code
_entity_poly.pdbx_strand_id
1 'polypeptide(L)' 'MPENKFGIYFNADTGEILRINSPYWIPEKPEWVCLTVEVNATLKEIRNIIDDQSLFPTSKVIFWGVLPDIKN' A
#
# COMPACT_ATOMS: atom_id res chain seq x y z
N MET A 1 4.78 -8.94 20.39
CA MET A 1 4.83 -9.66 19.09
C MET A 1 4.95 -8.56 18.06
N PRO A 2 5.95 -8.53 17.17
CA PRO A 2 5.98 -7.52 16.14
C PRO A 2 4.75 -7.76 15.27
N GLU A 3 3.79 -6.87 15.43
CA GLU A 3 2.64 -6.63 14.56
C GLU A 3 2.89 -7.15 13.13
N ASN A 4 2.06 -8.08 12.67
CA ASN A 4 2.10 -8.58 11.30
C ASN A 4 1.93 -7.40 10.33
N LYS A 5 3.04 -6.82 9.83
CA LYS A 5 3.05 -5.71 8.87
C LYS A 5 2.74 -6.15 7.44
N PHE A 6 2.03 -7.27 7.31
CA PHE A 6 1.62 -7.81 6.03
C PHE A 6 0.35 -7.12 5.59
N GLY A 7 0.33 -6.68 4.34
CA GLY A 7 -0.82 -6.00 3.80
C GLY A 7 -0.51 -5.19 2.55
N ILE A 8 -1.48 -4.40 2.16
CA ILE A 8 -1.37 -3.45 1.06
C ILE A 8 -1.39 -2.06 1.66
N TYR A 9 -0.37 -1.29 1.29
CA TYR A 9 -0.15 0.05 1.76
C TYR A 9 -0.34 1.04 0.63
N PHE A 10 -0.81 2.24 0.95
CA PHE A 10 -1.08 3.30 0.01
C PHE A 10 -0.39 4.59 0.41
N ASN A 11 0.17 5.25 -0.59
CA ASN A 11 0.81 6.54 -0.47
C ASN A 11 -0.13 7.61 -1.04
N ALA A 12 -0.76 8.37 -0.14
CA ALA A 12 -1.71 9.42 -0.49
C ALA A 12 -1.06 10.63 -1.19
N ASP A 13 0.27 10.80 -1.12
CA ASP A 13 0.95 11.88 -1.82
C ASP A 13 1.20 11.55 -3.30
N THR A 14 1.43 10.28 -3.63
CA THR A 14 1.84 9.85 -4.99
C THR A 14 0.81 9.02 -5.73
N GLY A 15 -0.17 8.43 -5.02
CA GLY A 15 -1.09 7.45 -5.59
C GLY A 15 -0.50 6.03 -5.67
N GLU A 16 0.68 5.81 -5.12
CA GLU A 16 1.38 4.52 -5.19
C GLU A 16 0.79 3.50 -4.19
N ILE A 17 0.67 2.25 -4.60
CA ILE A 17 0.32 1.12 -3.73
C ILE A 17 1.45 0.09 -3.66
N LEU A 18 1.70 -0.44 -2.47
CA LEU A 18 2.72 -1.47 -2.23
C LEU A 18 2.14 -2.68 -1.53
N ARG A 19 2.52 -3.87 -1.99
CA ARG A 19 2.19 -5.13 -1.34
C ARG A 19 3.36 -5.56 -0.46
N ILE A 20 3.12 -5.62 0.83
CA ILE A 20 4.10 -6.06 1.82
C ILE A 20 3.76 -7.46 2.27
N ASN A 21 4.56 -8.39 1.78
CA ASN A 21 4.50 -9.82 2.04
C ASN A 21 5.81 -10.30 2.71
N SER A 22 6.64 -9.37 3.18
CA SER A 22 7.89 -9.63 3.90
C SER A 22 8.02 -8.73 5.13
N PRO A 23 8.40 -9.26 6.30
CA PRO A 23 8.47 -8.50 7.55
C PRO A 23 9.67 -7.55 7.64
N TYR A 24 10.60 -7.64 6.68
CA TYR A 24 11.86 -6.89 6.68
C TYR A 24 11.78 -5.54 5.96
N TRP A 25 10.62 -5.20 5.39
CA TRP A 25 10.40 -3.92 4.73
C TRP A 25 9.32 -3.14 5.46
N ILE A 26 9.73 -2.03 6.06
CA ILE A 26 8.86 -1.10 6.77
C ILE A 26 9.09 0.24 6.09
N PRO A 27 8.06 0.85 5.51
CA PRO A 27 8.27 2.14 4.87
C PRO A 27 8.55 3.22 5.92
N GLU A 28 9.79 3.72 5.96
CA GLU A 28 10.12 4.95 6.68
C GLU A 28 9.86 6.14 5.77
N LYS A 29 8.62 6.62 5.81
CA LYS A 29 8.09 7.77 5.05
C LYS A 29 8.08 7.56 3.51
N PRO A 30 7.06 8.09 2.81
CA PRO A 30 5.92 8.91 3.27
C PRO A 30 4.92 8.15 4.15
N GLU A 31 3.88 8.79 4.69
CA GLU A 31 2.88 8.13 5.57
C GLU A 31 2.07 7.09 4.80
N TRP A 32 2.64 5.90 4.63
CA TRP A 32 1.98 4.76 4.01
C TRP A 32 0.81 4.31 4.86
N VAL A 33 -0.40 4.47 4.35
CA VAL A 33 -1.64 4.05 5.01
C VAL A 33 -1.88 2.58 4.70
N CYS A 34 -2.06 1.75 5.74
CA CYS A 34 -2.47 0.36 5.54
C CYS A 34 -3.94 0.34 5.06
N LEU A 35 -4.16 -0.12 3.83
CA LEU A 35 -5.50 -0.26 3.26
C LEU A 35 -6.16 -1.58 3.68
N THR A 36 -5.38 -2.67 3.71
CA THR A 36 -5.86 -3.99 4.07
C THR A 36 -4.69 -4.91 4.45
N VAL A 37 -4.93 -5.83 5.40
CA VAL A 37 -4.00 -6.92 5.73
C VAL A 37 -4.08 -8.09 4.73
N GLU A 38 -5.09 -8.09 3.88
CA GLU A 38 -5.28 -9.08 2.81
C GLU A 38 -4.31 -8.80 1.65
N VAL A 39 -3.11 -9.38 1.71
CA VAL A 39 -2.06 -9.17 0.68
C VAL A 39 -2.50 -9.53 -0.74
N ASN A 40 -3.51 -10.39 -0.88
CA ASN A 40 -4.04 -10.83 -2.17
C ASN A 40 -5.23 -10.00 -2.67
N ALA A 41 -5.62 -8.92 -1.97
CA ALA A 41 -6.72 -8.06 -2.40
C ALA A 41 -6.46 -7.49 -3.81
N THR A 42 -7.53 -7.39 -4.57
CA THR A 42 -7.47 -6.96 -5.97
C THR A 42 -7.40 -5.44 -6.09
N LEU A 43 -6.90 -4.93 -7.23
CA LEU A 43 -6.91 -3.49 -7.55
C LEU A 43 -8.31 -2.86 -7.43
N LYS A 44 -9.36 -3.61 -7.73
CA LYS A 44 -10.75 -3.13 -7.63
C LYS A 44 -11.15 -2.91 -6.17
N GLU A 45 -10.83 -3.87 -5.31
CA GLU A 45 -11.10 -3.76 -3.87
C GLU A 45 -10.28 -2.62 -3.24
N ILE A 46 -9.00 -2.52 -3.60
CA ILE A 46 -8.11 -1.43 -3.17
C ILE A 46 -8.69 -0.05 -3.53
N ARG A 47 -9.18 0.11 -4.77
CA ARG A 47 -9.82 1.37 -5.21
C ARG A 47 -11.06 1.69 -4.40
N ASN A 48 -11.91 0.69 -4.16
CA ASN A 48 -13.11 0.89 -3.34
C ASN A 48 -12.74 1.36 -1.93
N ILE A 49 -11.70 0.78 -1.32
CA ILE A 49 -11.22 1.17 0.02
C ILE A 49 -10.70 2.62 0.02
N ILE A 50 -9.93 3.02 -0.99
CA ILE A 50 -9.39 4.39 -1.12
C ILE A 50 -10.53 5.42 -1.30
N ASP A 51 -11.55 5.06 -2.08
CA ASP A 51 -12.72 5.89 -2.36
C ASP A 51 -13.60 6.05 -1.11
N ASP A 52 -13.90 4.93 -0.44
CA ASP A 52 -14.69 4.87 0.79
C ASP A 52 -14.04 5.70 1.92
N GLN A 53 -12.72 5.60 2.05
CA GLN A 53 -11.96 6.36 3.05
C GLN A 53 -11.61 7.79 2.60
N SER A 54 -11.98 8.20 1.37
CA SER A 54 -11.63 9.51 0.79
C SER A 54 -10.15 9.87 0.93
N LEU A 55 -9.26 8.87 0.82
CA LEU A 55 -7.83 9.03 1.06
C LEU A 55 -7.10 9.74 -0.07
N PHE A 56 -7.72 9.84 -1.25
CA PHE A 56 -7.09 10.43 -2.42
C PHE A 56 -8.13 11.04 -3.37
N PRO A 57 -7.95 12.29 -3.83
CA PRO A 57 -8.92 12.98 -4.68
C PRO A 57 -9.08 12.34 -6.08
N THR A 58 -8.21 11.40 -6.47
CA THR A 58 -8.34 10.69 -7.74
C THR A 58 -7.95 9.21 -7.61
N SER A 59 -8.83 8.41 -6.99
CA SER A 59 -8.71 6.93 -6.88
C SER A 59 -8.49 6.19 -8.22
N LYS A 60 -8.69 6.88 -9.36
CA LYS A 60 -8.38 6.37 -10.71
C LYS A 60 -6.90 6.36 -11.08
N VAL A 61 -6.05 7.15 -10.42
CA VAL A 61 -4.62 7.28 -10.73
C VAL A 61 -3.80 6.56 -9.66
N ILE A 62 -4.17 5.32 -9.34
CA ILE A 62 -3.37 4.46 -8.47
C ILE A 62 -2.57 3.44 -9.29
N PHE A 63 -1.34 3.18 -8.87
CA PHE A 63 -0.42 2.25 -9.55
C PHE A 63 0.43 1.47 -8.55
N TRP A 64 0.83 0.26 -8.95
CA TRP A 64 1.74 -0.56 -8.15
C TRP A 64 3.13 0.06 -8.15
N GLY A 65 3.61 0.38 -6.95
CA GLY A 65 4.99 0.73 -6.72
C GLY A 65 5.91 -0.47 -6.85
N VAL A 66 7.18 -0.20 -7.11
CA VAL A 66 8.23 -1.21 -7.14
C VAL A 66 9.01 -1.07 -5.85
N LEU A 67 9.06 -2.14 -5.05
CA LEU A 67 9.98 -2.18 -3.92
C LEU A 67 11.40 -2.03 -4.47
N PRO A 68 12.23 -1.12 -3.94
CA PRO A 68 13.60 -0.98 -4.39
C PRO A 68 14.29 -2.34 -4.21
N ASP A 69 14.74 -2.92 -5.31
CA ASP A 69 15.57 -4.12 -5.32
C ASP A 69 16.83 -3.77 -4.52
N ILE A 70 16.96 -4.33 -3.32
CA ILE A 70 18.21 -4.27 -2.56
C ILE A 70 19.19 -5.11 -3.38
N LYS A 71 19.86 -4.48 -4.34
CA LYS A 71 20.96 -5.11 -5.08
C LYS A 71 22.01 -5.50 -4.06
N ASN A 72 22.14 -6.81 -3.84
CA ASN A 72 23.31 -7.43 -3.23
C ASN A 72 24.57 -7.12 -4.05
#